data_AF-A0A1T5ANF6-F1
#
_entry.id   AF-A0A1T5ANF6-F1
#
_cell.length_a   1.000
_cell.length_b   1.000
_cell.length_c   1.000
_cell.angle_alpha   90.00
_cell.angle_beta   90.00
_cell.angle_gamma   90.00
#
_symmetry.space_group_name_H-M   'P 1'
#
loop_
_entity.id
_entity.type
_entity.pdbx_description
1 polymer ?
#
loop_
_entity_poly.entity_id
_entity_poly.type
_entity_poly.pdbx_seq_one_letter_code
_entity_poly.pdbx_strand_id
1 'polypeptide(L)' 'MGFRGGTGSCVEDTYVTRIGAHKYREIACLVAGTRGSSVLVVATPADSWDRFSTVLQQAVDAYAPE' A
#
# COMPACT_ATOMS: atom_id res chain seq x y z
N MET A 1 -10.14 3.74 -4.91
CA MET A 1 -9.07 3.16 -5.75
C MET A 1 -9.66 2.01 -6.53
N GLY A 2 -9.35 1.88 -7.82
CA GLY A 2 -9.76 0.74 -8.63
C GLY A 2 -8.57 -0.15 -8.87
N PHE A 3 -8.61 -1.40 -8.41
CA PHE A 3 -7.55 -2.38 -8.67
C PHE A 3 -7.67 -2.90 -10.10
N ARG A 4 -6.54 -3.17 -10.76
CA ARG A 4 -6.51 -3.73 -12.13
C ARG A 4 -7.03 -5.18 -12.22
N GLY A 5 -7.21 -5.85 -11.09
CA GLY A 5 -7.91 -7.12 -10.98
C GLY A 5 -8.46 -7.27 -9.56
N GLY A 6 -9.70 -7.73 -9.44
CA GLY A 6 -10.34 -7.97 -8.14
C GLY A 6 -10.95 -6.74 -7.45
N THR A 7 -11.64 -7.01 -6.36
CA THR A 7 -12.16 -6.00 -5.42
C THR A 7 -11.30 -6.00 -4.18
N GLY A 8 -11.03 -4.82 -3.63
CA GLY A 8 -10.25 -4.70 -2.41
C GLY A 8 -10.60 -3.44 -1.63
N SER A 9 -10.02 -3.34 -0.44
CA SER A 9 -10.04 -2.13 0.37
C SER A 9 -8.61 -1.79 0.79
N CYS A 10 -8.35 -0.50 0.93
CA CYS A 10 -7.08 0.00 1.45
C CYS A 10 -7.32 0.79 2.72
N VAL A 11 -6.34 0.71 3.61
CA VAL A 11 -6.15 1.64 4.72
C VAL A 11 -4.85 2.38 4.49
N GLU A 12 -4.81 3.62 4.95
CA GLU A 12 -3.58 4.38 5.04
C GLU A 12 -3.25 4.58 6.52
N ASP A 13 -2.02 4.29 6.91
CA ASP A 13 -1.58 4.39 8.29
C ASP A 13 -0.17 4.95 8.40
N THR A 14 0.22 5.33 9.62
CA THR A 14 1.54 5.82 9.97
C THR A 14 2.09 5.03 11.15
N TYR A 15 3.27 4.46 10.99
CA TYR A 15 3.92 3.66 12.04
C TYR A 15 5.37 4.09 12.27
N VAL A 16 5.93 3.62 13.38
CA VAL A 16 7.34 3.80 13.73
C VAL A 16 7.99 2.42 13.85
N THR A 17 9.09 2.20 13.13
CA THR A 17 9.81 0.92 13.19
C THR A 17 10.38 0.69 14.59
N ARG A 18 10.26 -0.54 15.09
CA ARG A 18 10.81 -0.92 16.40
C ARG A 18 12.33 -0.75 16.46
N ILE A 19 13.01 -1.05 15.36
CA ILE A 19 14.46 -0.86 15.22
C ILE A 19 14.69 0.45 14.46
N GLY A 20 15.51 1.34 15.02
CA GLY A 20 15.88 2.62 14.39
C GLY A 20 14.87 3.76 14.55
N ALA A 21 13.65 3.48 15.04
CA ALA A 21 12.61 4.49 15.29
C ALA A 21 12.28 5.37 14.05
N HIS A 22 12.33 4.77 12.86
CA HIS A 22 12.02 5.47 11.62
C HIS A 22 10.50 5.53 11.42
N LYS A 23 10.00 6.73 11.13
CA LYS A 23 8.57 6.96 10.89
C LYS A 23 8.25 6.75 9.42
N TYR A 24 7.30 5.88 9.14
CA TYR A 24 6.80 5.59 7.80
C TYR A 24 5.30 5.88 7.71
N ARG A 25 4.86 6.22 6.51
CA ARG A 25 3.44 6.25 6.13
C ARG A 25 3.24 5.24 5.01
N GLU A 26 2.16 4.48 5.10
CA GLU A 26 1.89 3.38 4.19
C GLU A 26 0.45 3.35 3.69
N ILE A 27 0.26 2.69 2.55
CA ILE A 27 -1.04 2.23 2.06
C ILE A 27 -0.99 0.70 2.11
N ALA A 28 -1.89 0.10 2.88
CA ALA A 28 -2.05 -1.34 2.98
C ALA A 28 -3.40 -1.75 2.38
N CYS A 29 -3.38 -2.62 1.38
CA CYS A 29 -4.57 -3.05 0.67
C CYS A 29 -4.77 -4.56 0.79
N LEU A 30 -5.99 -4.98 1.14
CA LEU A 30 -6.44 -6.36 1.00
C LEU A 30 -7.15 -6.49 -0.35
N VAL A 31 -6.62 -7.32 -1.25
CA VAL A 31 -7.15 -7.50 -2.60
C VAL A 31 -7.60 -8.95 -2.78
N ALA A 32 -8.86 -9.15 -3.15
CA ALA A 32 -9.40 -10.47 -3.47
C ALA A 32 -9.02 -10.88 -4.90
N GLY A 33 -8.39 -12.05 -5.03
CA GLY A 33 -8.12 -12.74 -6.29
C GLY A 33 -9.06 -13.91 -6.52
N THR A 34 -8.83 -14.67 -7.60
CA THR A 34 -9.69 -15.80 -7.98
C THR A 34 -9.47 -17.03 -7.09
N ARG A 35 -8.26 -17.19 -6.55
CA ARG A 35 -7.84 -18.36 -5.76
C ARG A 35 -7.53 -18.03 -4.29
N GLY A 36 -7.69 -16.78 -3.88
CA GLY A 36 -7.39 -16.32 -2.52
C GLY A 36 -7.27 -14.80 -2.45
N SER A 37 -6.86 -14.29 -1.30
CA SER A 37 -6.62 -12.85 -1.09
C SER A 37 -5.14 -12.58 -0.85
N SER A 38 -4.69 -11.39 -1.27
CA SER A 38 -3.33 -10.93 -1.05
C SER A 38 -3.32 -9.59 -0.33
N VAL A 39 -2.26 -9.34 0.45
CA VAL A 39 -2.01 -8.04 1.08
C VAL A 39 -0.86 -7.37 0.35
N LEU A 40 -1.12 -6.17 -0.18
CA LEU A 40 -0.12 -5.28 -0.74
C LEU A 40 0.15 -4.16 0.25
N VAL A 41 1.42 -3.92 0.56
CA VAL A 41 1.85 -2.78 1.39
C VAL A 41 2.84 -1.95 0.59
N VAL A 42 2.56 -0.65 0.46
CA VAL A 42 3.48 0.33 -0.11
C VAL A 42 3.74 1.41 0.92
N ALA A 43 5.01 1.75 1.15
CA ALA A 43 5.41 2.66 2.22
C ALA A 43 6.57 3.56 1.82
N THR A 44 6.66 4.72 2.46
CA THR A 44 7.77 5.66 2.33
C THR A 44 8.01 6.35 3.68
N PRO A 45 9.22 6.86 3.97
CA PRO A 45 9.43 7.72 5.14
C PRO A 45 8.38 8.83 5.18
N ALA A 46 7.82 9.09 6.37
CA ALA A 46 6.66 9.96 6.51
C ALA A 46 6.94 11.42 6.07
N ASP A 47 8.20 11.87 6.20
CA ASP A 47 8.67 13.17 5.73
C ASP A 47 8.80 13.27 4.20
N SER A 48 8.82 12.12 3.52
CA SER A 48 8.98 11.99 2.08
C SER A 48 7.65 11.69 1.37
N TRP A 49 6.52 11.70 2.10
CA TRP A 49 5.22 11.34 1.57
C TRP A 49 4.81 12.15 0.35
N ASP A 50 4.92 13.48 0.40
CA ASP A 50 4.49 14.36 -0.69
C ASP A 50 5.27 14.10 -1.99
N ARG A 51 6.50 13.59 -1.87
CA ARG A 51 7.33 13.22 -3.02
C ARG A 51 6.92 11.90 -3.66
N PHE A 52 6.47 10.92 -2.86
CA PHE A 52 6.30 9.55 -3.32
C PHE A 52 4.85 9.05 -3.36
N SER A 53 3.90 9.74 -2.71
CA SER A 53 2.50 9.33 -2.61
C SER A 53 1.88 8.95 -3.95
N THR A 54 2.16 9.72 -5.00
CA THR A 54 1.66 9.44 -6.36
C THR A 54 2.20 8.11 -6.92
N VAL A 55 3.49 7.80 -6.76
CA VAL A 55 4.05 6.55 -7.28
C VAL A 55 3.61 5.35 -6.45
N LEU A 56 3.42 5.53 -5.14
CA LEU A 56 2.84 4.49 -4.28
C LEU A 56 1.40 4.17 -4.70
N GLN A 57 0.60 5.20 -4.99
CA GLN A 57 -0.75 5.02 -5.51
C GLN A 57 -0.77 4.27 -6.85
N GLN A 58 0.12 4.65 -7.77
CA GLN A 58 0.24 3.98 -9.07
C GLN A 58 0.62 2.51 -8.91
N ALA A 59 1.48 2.16 -7.94
CA ALA A 59 1.82 0.78 -7.64
C ALA A 59 0.61 -0.01 -7.12
N VAL A 60 -0.21 0.60 -6.25
CA VAL A 60 -1.47 0.01 -5.77
C VAL A 60 -2.45 -0.23 -6.91
N ASP A 61 -2.68 0.77 -7.76
CA ASP A 61 -3.62 0.68 -8.88
C ASP A 61 -3.14 -0.34 -9.94
N ALA A 62 -1.82 -0.49 -10.10
CA ALA A 62 -1.23 -1.44 -11.05
C ALA A 62 -1.27 -2.90 -10.59
N TYR A 63 -1.49 -3.16 -9.31
CA TYR A 63 -1.49 -4.52 -8.76
C TYR A 63 -2.66 -5.35 -9.31
N ALA A 64 -2.34 -6.58 -9.72
CA ALA A 64 -3.30 -7.56 -10.20
C ALA A 64 -3.10 -8.86 -9.39
N PRO A 65 -4.08 -9.24 -8.55
CA PRO A 65 -4.07 -10.54 -7.88
C PRO A 65 -4.35 -11.64 -8.90
N GLU A 66 -3.83 -12.84 -8.64
CA GLU A 66 -4.11 -14.05 -9.42
C GLU A 66 -5.53 -14.61 -9.18
#